data_AF-A0A0A0EU55-F1
#
_entry.id   AF-A0A0A0EU55-F1
#
_cell.length_a   1.000
_cell.length_b   1.000
_cell.length_c   1.000
_cell.angle_alpha   90.00
_cell.angle_beta   90.00
_cell.angle_gamma   90.00
#
_symmetry.space_group_name_H-M   'P 1'
#
loop_
_entity.id
_entity.type
_entity.pdbx_description
1 polymer ?
#
loop_
_entity_poly.entity_id
_entity_poly.type
_entity_poly.pdbx_seq_one_letter_code
_entity_poly.pdbx_strand_id
1 'polypeptide(L)'
;MVKRLGVLLLLVLSASSVAQTVAPVRPMVAAPKIDTIVIDYRQQWEKERAKNQALRDENARLGQQLAEWTRRGGSQVHAYCETPTLSRSSAGASNDCAVAGFGCEPVSGLCRTVANSSADCAAGYIYCATNRQCVRDANACR
;
A
#
# COMPACT_ATOMS: atom_id res chain seq x y z
N MET A 1 45.72 24.33 27.85
CA MET A 1 47.18 24.52 28.05
C MET A 1 47.56 23.77 29.30
N VAL A 2 48.05 22.53 29.16
CA VAL A 2 49.46 22.10 29.29
C VAL A 2 50.10 22.48 30.63
N LYS A 3 50.87 21.51 31.15
CA LYS A 3 51.98 21.60 32.11
C LYS A 3 51.59 21.36 33.57
N ARG A 4 52.38 20.65 34.38
CA ARG A 4 53.61 19.83 34.25
C ARG A 4 53.78 19.28 35.69
N LEU A 5 54.06 18.00 35.90
CA LEU A 5 55.39 17.40 35.90
C LEU A 5 56.18 17.70 37.19
N GLY A 6 56.50 16.61 37.89
CA GLY A 6 57.53 16.54 38.94
C GLY A 6 57.06 17.07 40.29
N VAL A 7 57.64 16.66 41.41
CA VAL A 7 58.86 15.90 41.66
C VAL A 7 58.98 15.87 43.20
N LEU A 8 59.57 14.82 43.79
CA LEU A 8 60.17 14.83 45.15
C LEU A 8 59.16 14.98 46.34
N LEU A 9 59.39 14.59 47.61
CA LEU A 9 60.48 14.00 48.39
C LEU A 9 59.92 13.74 49.82
N LEU A 10 60.51 12.80 50.56
CA LEU A 10 60.68 12.70 52.03
C LEU A 10 59.44 12.87 52.96
N LEU A 11 59.00 11.81 53.65
CA LEU A 11 59.38 11.43 55.04
C LEU A 11 58.99 12.49 56.08
N VAL A 12 58.09 12.14 57.02
CA VAL A 12 58.34 12.06 58.48
C VAL A 12 57.02 11.74 59.24
N LEU A 13 57.18 10.81 60.19
CA LEU A 13 56.40 10.42 61.36
C LEU A 13 55.36 11.46 61.86
N SER A 14 54.18 11.09 62.37
CA SER A 14 54.00 10.44 63.69
C SER A 14 52.52 10.43 64.10
N ALA A 15 52.23 9.64 65.14
CA ALA A 15 51.15 9.75 66.12
C ALA A 15 49.82 9.02 65.84
N SER A 16 49.69 7.88 66.52
CA SER A 16 48.47 7.07 66.64
C SER A 16 47.40 7.79 67.44
N SER A 17 46.25 8.03 66.83
CA SER A 17 44.99 8.32 67.52
C SER A 17 44.08 7.09 67.40
N VAL A 18 43.69 6.50 68.53
CA VAL A 18 42.76 5.37 68.55
C VAL A 18 41.34 5.92 68.36
N ALA A 19 40.84 5.88 67.12
CA ALA A 19 39.46 6.21 66.81
C ALA A 19 38.60 4.94 66.85
N GLN A 20 37.60 4.91 67.74
CA GLN A 20 36.57 3.87 67.75
C GLN A 20 35.70 4.02 66.49
N THR A 21 35.76 3.04 65.59
CA THR A 21 34.99 3.03 64.36
C THR A 21 33.62 2.39 64.60
N VAL A 22 32.58 3.21 64.62
CA VAL A 22 31.19 2.71 64.47
C VAL A 22 31.01 2.33 63.01
N ALA A 23 30.81 1.05 62.72
CA ALA A 23 30.60 0.58 61.34
C ALA A 23 29.26 1.12 60.80
N PRO A 24 29.22 1.74 59.61
CA PRO A 24 27.96 2.14 58.99
C PRO A 24 27.24 0.91 58.42
N VAL A 25 26.06 0.58 58.97
CA VAL A 25 25.16 -0.42 58.38
C VAL A 25 24.60 0.15 57.08
N ARG A 26 25.02 -0.39 55.93
CA ARG A 26 24.45 -0.05 54.62
C ARG A 26 23.24 -0.95 54.36
N PRO A 27 22.03 -0.41 54.07
CA PRO A 27 20.93 -1.24 53.62
C PRO A 27 21.27 -1.80 52.23
N MET A 28 21.37 -3.13 52.12
CA MET A 28 21.50 -3.80 50.84
C MET A 28 20.12 -3.87 50.20
N VAL A 29 19.89 -3.09 49.15
CA VAL A 29 18.69 -3.22 48.31
C VAL A 29 18.87 -4.47 47.45
N ALA A 30 17.98 -5.45 47.61
CA ALA A 30 18.00 -6.65 46.78
C ALA A 30 17.86 -6.27 45.30
N ALA A 31 18.75 -6.80 44.45
CA ALA A 31 18.69 -6.56 43.02
C ALA A 31 17.34 -7.06 42.46
N PRO A 32 16.65 -6.29 41.61
CA PRO A 32 15.44 -6.76 40.96
C PRO A 32 15.77 -8.00 40.13
N LYS A 33 15.01 -9.08 40.31
CA LYS A 33 15.08 -10.24 39.41
C LYS A 33 14.56 -9.76 38.04
N ILE A 34 15.48 -9.62 37.10
CA ILE A 34 15.13 -9.41 35.69
C ILE A 34 14.69 -10.77 35.18
N ASP A 35 13.38 -11.00 35.10
CA ASP A 35 12.84 -12.12 34.34
C ASP A 35 13.18 -11.86 32.87
N THR A 36 14.24 -12.50 32.39
CA THR A 36 14.59 -12.50 30.98
C THR A 36 13.45 -13.15 30.21
N ILE A 37 12.71 -12.35 29.43
CA ILE A 37 11.77 -12.86 28.45
C ILE A 37 12.58 -13.67 27.44
N VAL A 38 12.64 -14.99 27.63
CA VAL A 38 13.21 -15.90 26.64
C VAL A 38 12.17 -16.01 25.53
N ILE A 39 12.34 -15.18 24.50
CA ILE A 39 11.54 -15.26 23.28
C ILE A 39 11.85 -16.59 22.62
N ASP A 40 10.88 -17.50 22.58
CA ASP A 40 10.97 -18.73 21.79
C ASP A 40 10.85 -18.37 20.31
N TYR A 41 11.98 -18.03 19.70
CA TYR A 41 12.09 -17.66 18.29
C TYR A 41 11.56 -18.74 17.34
N ARG A 42 11.61 -20.01 17.73
CA ARG A 42 11.08 -21.11 16.90
C ARG A 42 9.56 -21.06 16.90
N GLN A 43 8.93 -20.98 18.08
CA GLN A 43 7.47 -20.87 18.16
C GLN A 43 6.95 -19.61 17.47
N GLN A 44 7.64 -18.47 17.64
CA GLN A 44 7.24 -17.24 16.97
C GLN A 44 7.37 -17.35 15.44
N TRP A 45 8.43 -17.97 14.94
CA TRP A 45 8.63 -18.21 13.52
C TRP A 45 7.54 -19.11 12.93
N GLU A 46 7.21 -20.22 13.59
CA GLU A 46 6.15 -21.13 13.17
C GLU A 46 4.78 -20.44 13.13
N LYS A 47 4.48 -19.61 14.14
CA LYS A 47 3.27 -18.80 14.19
C LYS A 47 3.18 -17.81 13.03
N GLU A 48 4.26 -17.09 12.74
CA GLU A 48 4.30 -16.14 11.62
C GLU A 48 4.24 -16.83 10.26
N ARG A 49 4.83 -18.02 10.13
CA ARG A 49 4.72 -18.86 8.93
C ARG A 49 3.27 -19.30 8.70
N ALA A 50 2.59 -19.79 9.73
CA ALA A 50 1.19 -20.18 9.64
C ALA A 50 0.28 -18.99 9.30
N LYS A 51 0.51 -17.83 9.94
CA LYS A 51 -0.23 -16.60 9.65
C LYS A 51 -0.03 -16.13 8.20
N ASN A 52 1.21 -16.12 7.72
CA ASN A 52 1.50 -15.76 6.33
C ASN A 52 0.82 -16.71 5.34
N GLN A 53 0.77 -18.00 5.64
CA GLN A 53 0.07 -18.96 4.79
C GLN A 53 -1.44 -18.65 4.75
N ALA A 54 -2.08 -18.45 5.91
CA ALA A 54 -3.50 -18.09 5.97
C ALA A 54 -3.83 -16.80 5.20
N LEU A 55 -2.99 -15.77 5.31
CA LEU A 55 -3.16 -14.52 4.56
C LEU A 55 -3.01 -14.71 3.05
N ARG A 56 -2.11 -15.60 2.60
CA ARG A 56 -1.97 -15.93 1.18
C ARG A 56 -3.21 -16.64 0.65
N ASP A 57 -3.74 -17.58 1.41
CA ASP A 57 -4.95 -18.32 1.04
C ASP A 57 -6.16 -17.38 1.00
N GLU A 58 -6.27 -16.46 1.95
CA GLU A 58 -7.33 -15.44 1.95
C GLU A 58 -7.20 -14.48 0.76
N ASN A 59 -6.00 -13.99 0.46
CA ASN A 59 -5.77 -13.14 -0.72
C ASN A 59 -6.12 -13.86 -2.03
N ALA A 60 -5.78 -15.15 -2.15
CA ALA A 60 -6.15 -15.96 -3.31
C ALA A 60 -7.67 -16.07 -3.44
N ARG A 61 -8.37 -16.35 -2.33
CA ARG A 61 -9.84 -16.44 -2.29
C ARG A 61 -10.51 -15.12 -2.67
N LEU A 62 -10.05 -14.01 -2.11
CA LEU A 62 -10.57 -12.68 -2.44
C LEU A 62 -10.32 -12.32 -3.90
N GLY A 63 -9.14 -12.66 -4.43
CA GLY A 63 -8.83 -12.50 -5.85
C GLY A 63 -9.78 -13.27 -6.75
N GLN A 64 -10.12 -14.51 -6.40
CA GLN A 64 -11.11 -15.31 -7.13
C GLN A 64 -12.52 -14.68 -7.07
N GLN A 65 -12.95 -14.19 -5.91
CA GLN A 65 -14.25 -13.53 -5.76
C GLN A 65 -14.34 -12.25 -6.60
N LEU A 66 -13.30 -11.42 -6.57
CA LEU A 66 -13.23 -10.22 -7.39
C LEU A 66 -13.28 -10.55 -8.89
N ALA A 67 -12.56 -11.59 -9.33
CA ALA A 67 -12.60 -12.04 -10.71
C ALA A 67 -14.01 -12.50 -11.12
N GLU A 68 -14.73 -13.20 -10.24
CA GLU A 68 -16.09 -13.64 -10.50
C GLU A 68 -17.09 -12.47 -10.59
N TRP A 69 -16.95 -11.46 -9.74
CA TRP A 69 -17.83 -10.30 -9.78
C TRP A 69 -17.58 -9.37 -10.97
N THR A 70 -16.33 -9.29 -11.42
CA THR A 70 -15.87 -8.32 -12.45
C THR A 70 -15.70 -8.92 -13.84
N ARG A 71 -15.83 -10.25 -14.00
CA ARG A 71 -15.86 -10.86 -15.34
C ARG A 71 -17.11 -10.44 -16.11
N ARG A 72 -17.08 -10.62 -17.43
CA ARG A 72 -18.26 -10.40 -18.29
C ARG A 72 -19.43 -11.25 -17.80
N GLY A 73 -20.57 -10.60 -17.54
CA GLY A 73 -21.76 -11.22 -16.94
C GLY A 73 -21.67 -11.45 -15.42
N GLY A 74 -20.60 -11.01 -14.77
CA GLY A 74 -20.48 -10.98 -13.32
C GLY A 74 -21.42 -9.94 -12.70
N SER A 75 -21.70 -10.08 -11.41
CA SER A 75 -22.71 -9.28 -10.70
C SER A 75 -22.41 -7.77 -10.65
N GLN A 76 -21.14 -7.37 -10.78
CA GLN A 76 -20.73 -5.95 -10.77
C GLN A 76 -20.58 -5.36 -12.17
N VAL A 77 -20.71 -6.17 -13.23
CA VAL A 77 -20.62 -5.70 -14.61
C VAL A 77 -22.02 -5.52 -15.17
N HIS A 78 -22.43 -4.28 -15.39
CA HIS A 78 -23.73 -3.99 -16.01
C HIS A 78 -23.66 -4.00 -17.53
N ALA A 79 -22.54 -3.54 -18.10
CA ALA A 79 -22.26 -3.54 -19.53
C ALA A 79 -20.76 -3.70 -19.79
N TYR A 80 -20.43 -4.15 -21.00
CA TYR A 80 -19.06 -4.29 -21.47
C TYR A 80 -18.97 -4.01 -22.97
N CYS A 81 -17.78 -3.64 -23.44
CA CYS A 81 -17.51 -3.51 -24.86
C CYS A 81 -17.18 -4.88 -25.45
N GLU A 82 -18.04 -5.38 -26.33
CA GLU A 82 -17.78 -6.61 -27.09
C GLU A 82 -16.79 -6.33 -28.24
N THR A 83 -16.93 -5.17 -28.88
CA THR A 83 -16.00 -4.61 -29.86
C THR A 83 -15.77 -3.12 -29.55
N PRO A 84 -14.83 -2.42 -30.22
CA PRO A 84 -14.63 -0.99 -30.01
C PRO A 84 -15.86 -0.11 -30.27
N THR A 85 -16.88 -0.62 -30.95
CA THR A 85 -18.12 0.12 -31.25
C THR A 85 -19.39 -0.61 -30.80
N LEU A 86 -19.29 -1.78 -30.17
CA LEU A 86 -20.45 -2.55 -29.73
C LEU A 86 -20.47 -2.67 -28.20
N SER A 87 -21.46 -2.03 -27.59
CA SER A 87 -21.78 -2.17 -26.17
C SER A 87 -22.76 -3.32 -25.99
N ARG A 88 -22.52 -4.18 -24.99
CA ARG A 88 -23.44 -5.26 -24.60
C ARG A 88 -23.69 -5.20 -23.10
N SER A 89 -24.95 -5.28 -22.69
CA SER A 89 -25.34 -5.38 -21.29
C SER A 89 -25.26 -6.83 -20.81
N SER A 90 -25.04 -7.02 -19.52
CA SER A 90 -25.08 -8.35 -18.90
C SER A 90 -26.49 -8.98 -18.93
N ALA A 91 -27.53 -8.19 -19.23
CA ALA A 91 -28.88 -8.66 -19.49
C ALA A 91 -29.11 -9.12 -20.95
N GLY A 92 -28.09 -9.02 -21.82
CA GLY A 92 -28.14 -9.48 -23.21
C GLY A 92 -28.55 -8.42 -24.23
N ALA A 93 -28.82 -7.18 -23.82
CA ALA A 93 -29.09 -6.09 -24.76
C ALA A 93 -27.80 -5.62 -25.43
N SER A 94 -27.87 -5.17 -26.69
CA SER A 94 -26.72 -4.68 -27.45
C SER A 94 -27.02 -3.31 -28.06
N ASN A 95 -26.00 -2.45 -28.13
CA ASN A 95 -26.08 -1.14 -28.74
C ASN A 95 -24.85 -0.87 -29.63
N ASP A 96 -25.08 -0.50 -30.87
CA ASP A 96 -24.02 -0.10 -31.81
C ASP A 96 -23.72 1.39 -31.67
N CYS A 97 -22.59 1.69 -31.06
CA CYS A 97 -22.10 3.03 -30.81
C CYS A 97 -21.68 3.75 -32.10
N ALA A 98 -21.30 3.00 -33.15
CA ALA A 98 -20.86 3.59 -34.41
C ALA A 98 -21.99 4.33 -35.13
N VAL A 99 -23.25 4.00 -34.84
CA VAL A 99 -24.43 4.71 -35.36
C VAL A 99 -24.40 6.19 -34.98
N ALA A 100 -23.99 6.49 -33.73
CA ALA A 100 -23.81 7.85 -33.24
C ALA A 100 -22.41 8.41 -33.51
N GLY A 101 -21.52 7.65 -34.14
CA GLY A 101 -20.14 8.02 -34.44
C GLY A 101 -19.16 7.84 -33.30
N PHE A 102 -19.56 7.20 -32.21
CA PHE A 102 -18.76 7.05 -31.01
C PHE A 102 -18.25 5.62 -30.84
N GLY A 103 -17.14 5.49 -30.12
CA GLY A 103 -16.66 4.22 -29.59
C GLY A 103 -17.42 3.81 -28.32
N CYS A 104 -17.21 2.55 -27.93
CA CYS A 104 -17.61 2.03 -26.63
C CYS A 104 -16.55 2.39 -25.58
N GLU A 105 -16.98 2.87 -24.40
CA GLU A 105 -16.12 3.20 -23.27
C GLU A 105 -15.70 1.93 -22.52
N PRO A 106 -14.40 1.58 -22.46
CA PRO A 106 -13.95 0.34 -21.82
C PRO A 106 -14.31 0.21 -20.35
N VAL A 107 -14.42 1.33 -19.61
CA VAL A 107 -14.66 1.30 -18.16
C VAL A 107 -16.13 1.06 -17.83
N SER A 108 -17.05 1.81 -18.42
CA SER A 108 -18.48 1.66 -18.18
C SER A 108 -19.11 0.56 -19.02
N GLY A 109 -18.45 0.17 -20.13
CA GLY A 109 -18.99 -0.74 -21.12
C GLY A 109 -20.13 -0.16 -21.96
N LEU A 110 -20.39 1.15 -21.84
CA LEU A 110 -21.47 1.86 -22.53
C LEU A 110 -20.94 2.64 -23.73
N CYS A 111 -21.82 2.95 -24.68
CA CYS A 111 -21.47 3.87 -25.77
C CYS A 111 -21.12 5.25 -25.21
N ARG A 112 -20.01 5.82 -25.70
CA ARG A 112 -19.69 7.20 -25.42
C ARG A 112 -20.75 8.11 -26.02
N THR A 113 -21.01 9.23 -25.36
CA THR A 113 -21.87 10.32 -25.85
C THR A 113 -21.08 11.59 -26.12
N VAL A 114 -19.81 11.61 -25.69
CA VAL A 114 -18.86 12.70 -25.84
C VAL A 114 -17.49 12.11 -26.14
N ALA A 115 -16.72 12.82 -26.94
CA ALA A 115 -15.33 12.51 -27.24
C ALA A 115 -14.40 13.48 -26.51
N ASN A 116 -13.27 12.97 -26.03
CA ASN A 116 -12.16 13.76 -25.50
C ASN A 116 -10.96 13.72 -26.45
N SER A 117 -10.92 12.73 -27.35
CA SER A 117 -9.87 12.53 -28.33
C SER A 117 -10.41 11.85 -29.59
N SER A 118 -9.60 11.79 -30.65
CA SER A 118 -9.93 11.04 -31.87
C SER A 118 -10.09 9.54 -31.65
N ALA A 119 -9.48 8.97 -30.61
CA ALA A 119 -9.63 7.55 -30.27
C ALA A 119 -11.04 7.20 -29.76
N ASP A 120 -11.81 8.20 -29.34
CA ASP A 120 -13.18 8.02 -28.85
C ASP A 120 -14.21 7.95 -29.98
N CYS A 121 -13.80 8.22 -31.22
CA CYS A 121 -14.66 8.21 -32.38
C CYS A 121 -14.62 6.88 -33.11
N ALA A 122 -15.79 6.46 -33.60
CA ALA A 122 -15.89 5.30 -34.48
C ALA A 122 -15.15 5.55 -35.80
N ALA A 123 -14.78 4.46 -36.49
CA ALA A 123 -14.11 4.56 -37.78
C ALA A 123 -14.94 5.40 -38.78
N GLY A 124 -14.28 6.32 -39.47
CA GLY A 124 -14.92 7.24 -40.42
C GLY A 124 -15.53 8.50 -39.78
N TYR A 125 -15.29 8.73 -38.48
CA TYR A 125 -15.62 9.99 -37.80
C TYR A 125 -14.35 10.72 -37.36
N ILE A 126 -14.46 12.05 -37.31
CA ILE A 126 -13.41 12.99 -36.93
C ILE A 126 -13.81 13.59 -35.58
N TYR A 127 -12.84 13.67 -34.67
CA TYR A 127 -13.03 14.36 -33.40
C TYR A 127 -13.11 15.87 -33.62
N CYS A 128 -14.21 16.47 -33.18
CA CYS A 128 -14.39 17.90 -33.10
C CYS A 128 -14.13 18.39 -31.66
N ALA A 129 -13.02 19.10 -31.47
CA ALA A 129 -12.66 19.61 -30.14
C ALA A 129 -13.61 20.71 -29.64
N THR A 130 -14.23 21.48 -30.55
CA THR A 130 -15.12 22.60 -30.21
C THR A 130 -16.36 22.15 -29.43
N ASN A 131 -17.00 21.07 -29.88
CA ASN A 131 -18.25 20.56 -29.30
C ASN A 131 -18.08 19.19 -28.63
N ARG A 132 -16.86 18.64 -28.62
CA ARG A 132 -16.54 17.31 -28.09
C ARG A 132 -17.36 16.18 -28.72
N GLN A 133 -17.65 16.30 -30.02
CA GLN A 133 -18.39 15.29 -30.77
C GLN A 133 -17.54 14.58 -31.81
N CYS A 134 -18.06 13.45 -32.28
CA CYS A 134 -17.54 12.75 -33.45
C CYS A 134 -18.41 13.10 -34.65
N VAL A 135 -17.82 13.79 -35.63
CA VAL A 135 -18.51 14.30 -36.82
C VAL A 135 -17.96 13.64 -38.08
N ARG A 136 -18.75 13.57 -39.15
CA ARG A 136 -18.31 12.96 -40.42
C ARG A 136 -17.47 13.89 -41.29
N ASP A 137 -17.53 15.19 -41.04
CA ASP A 137 -16.88 16.22 -41.85
C ASP A 137 -16.37 17.37 -40.97
N ALA A 138 -15.21 17.94 -41.29
CA ALA A 138 -14.61 19.03 -40.53
C ALA A 138 -15.49 20.29 -40.53
N ASN A 139 -16.29 20.54 -41.57
CA ASN A 139 -17.19 21.68 -41.63
C ASN A 139 -18.39 21.53 -40.68
N ALA A 140 -18.69 20.33 -40.19
CA ALA A 140 -19.69 20.11 -39.14
C ALA A 140 -19.14 20.41 -37.74
N CYS A 141 -17.82 20.63 -37.62
CA CYS A 141 -17.18 21.11 -36.40
C CYS A 141 -17.20 22.64 -36.38
N ARG A 142 -18.30 23.22 -35.90
CA ARG A 142 -18.48 24.67 -35.76
C ARG A 142 -18.97 25.02 -34.37
#